data_AF-A0AAP0KYZ0-F1
#
_entry.id   AF-A0AAP0KYZ0-F1
#
_cell.length_a   1.000
_cell.length_b   1.000
_cell.length_c   1.000
_cell.angle_alpha   90.00
_cell.angle_beta   90.00
_cell.angle_gamma   90.00
#
_symmetry.space_group_name_H-M   'P 1'
#
loop_
_entity.id
_entity.type
_entity.pdbx_description
1 polymer ?
#
loop_
_entity_poly.entity_id
_entity_poly.type
_entity_poly.pdbx_seq_one_letter_code
_entity_poly.pdbx_strand_id
1 'polypeptide(L)'
;MRLKRSGTVVPKIEMVEVGPSVDLVVRRHRLPNDSLRKEAMKTAADQPKKKVKNVSRDAIQGKIGKIYMPDQKVGGMALKAK
;
A
#
# COMPACT_ATOMS: atom_id res chain seq x y z
N MET A 1 11.01 -16.78 -24.47
CA MET A 1 11.79 -15.61 -24.02
C MET A 1 13.25 -16.02 -23.86
N ARG A 2 14.18 -15.35 -24.55
CA ARG A 2 15.62 -15.62 -24.48
C ARG A 2 16.35 -14.39 -23.97
N LEU A 3 17.25 -14.57 -23.01
CA LEU A 3 18.08 -13.51 -22.46
C LEU A 3 19.44 -13.52 -23.16
N LYS A 4 19.83 -12.39 -23.75
CA LYS A 4 21.14 -12.18 -24.37
C LYS A 4 22.01 -11.26 -23.51
N ARG A 5 23.32 -11.45 -23.61
CA ARG A 5 24.31 -10.61 -22.94
C ARG A 5 24.21 -9.18 -23.49
N SER A 6 24.09 -8.20 -22.60
CA SER A 6 23.90 -6.77 -22.90
C SER A 6 25.07 -5.87 -22.48
N GLY A 7 26.05 -6.42 -21.77
CA GLY A 7 27.21 -5.66 -21.25
C GLY A 7 26.92 -4.86 -19.96
N THR A 8 25.68 -4.85 -19.47
CA THR A 8 25.25 -4.22 -18.21
C THR A 8 24.53 -5.25 -17.32
N VAL A 9 24.09 -4.84 -16.12
CA VAL A 9 23.35 -5.69 -15.18
C VAL A 9 22.00 -6.15 -15.76
N VAL A 10 21.41 -5.39 -16.69
CA VAL A 10 20.10 -5.69 -17.27
C VAL A 10 20.28 -6.44 -18.61
N PRO A 11 19.82 -7.70 -18.76
CA PRO A 11 20.01 -8.48 -19.99
C PRO A 11 19.17 -7.94 -21.16
N LYS A 12 19.61 -8.20 -22.40
CA LYS A 12 18.83 -7.91 -23.60
C LYS A 12 17.77 -9.00 -23.77
N ILE A 13 16.50 -8.60 -23.87
CA ILE A 13 15.38 -9.53 -24.01
C ILE A 13 15.07 -9.74 -25.48
N GLU A 14 15.04 -10.99 -25.92
CA GLU A 14 14.49 -11.38 -27.21
C GLU A 14 13.29 -12.30 -27.03
N MET A 15 12.26 -12.04 -27.83
CA MET A 15 11.02 -12.81 -27.83
C MET A 15 11.00 -13.75 -29.02
N VAL A 16 10.44 -14.93 -28.81
CA VAL A 16 10.10 -15.89 -29.86
C VAL A 16 8.60 -16.06 -29.75
N GLU A 17 7.90 -15.88 -30.86
CA GLU A 17 6.46 -16.07 -30.90
C GLU A 17 6.13 -17.53 -30.63
N VAL A 18 5.34 -17.76 -29.59
CA VAL A 18 4.88 -19.09 -29.19
C VAL A 18 3.43 -18.94 -28.74
N GLY A 19 2.53 -19.69 -29.37
CA GLY A 19 1.11 -19.69 -29.08
C GLY A 19 0.26 -19.04 -30.18
N PRO A 20 -1.07 -19.08 -30.03
CA PRO A 20 -1.99 -18.47 -30.99
C PRO A 20 -1.91 -16.95 -30.92
N SER A 21 -1.83 -16.30 -32.09
CA SER A 21 -2.08 -14.86 -32.22
C SER A 21 -3.58 -14.65 -32.39
N VAL A 22 -4.19 -13.83 -31.54
CA VAL A 22 -5.64 -13.58 -31.56
C VAL A 22 -5.89 -12.08 -31.51
N ASP A 23 -6.70 -11.60 -32.46
CA ASP A 23 -7.19 -10.23 -32.49
C ASP A 23 -8.54 -10.14 -31.77
N LEU A 24 -8.57 -9.41 -30.66
CA LEU A 24 -9.77 -9.23 -29.84
C LEU A 24 -10.40 -7.86 -30.09
N VAL A 25 -11.74 -7.84 -30.23
CA VAL A 25 -12.53 -6.60 -30.36
C VAL A 25 -13.55 -6.52 -29.23
N VAL A 26 -13.67 -5.34 -28.62
CA VAL A 26 -14.65 -5.11 -27.54
C VAL A 26 -16.07 -5.10 -28.09
N ARG A 27 -16.95 -5.92 -27.50
CA ARG A 27 -18.38 -5.98 -27.81
C ARG A 27 -19.18 -5.56 -26.58
N ARG A 28 -20.47 -5.94 -26.52
CA ARG A 28 -21.33 -5.69 -25.36
C ARG A 28 -20.75 -6.37 -24.12
N HIS A 29 -20.74 -5.65 -23.00
CA HIS A 29 -20.29 -6.14 -21.71
C HIS A 29 -21.38 -5.88 -20.65
N ARG A 30 -21.42 -6.72 -19.62
CA ARG A 30 -22.32 -6.56 -18.47
C ARG A 30 -21.46 -6.45 -17.22
N LEU A 31 -21.44 -5.27 -16.61
CA LEU A 31 -20.69 -5.05 -15.38
C LEU A 31 -21.38 -5.76 -14.20
N PRO A 32 -20.60 -6.28 -13.24
CA PRO A 32 -21.17 -6.83 -12.01
C PRO A 32 -21.77 -5.70 -11.16
N ASN A 33 -22.76 -6.05 -10.34
CA ASN A 33 -23.31 -5.14 -9.34
C ASN A 33 -22.23 -4.80 -8.28
N ASP A 34 -22.34 -3.61 -7.69
CA ASP A 34 -21.37 -3.15 -6.69
C ASP A 34 -21.29 -4.01 -5.44
N SER A 35 -22.41 -4.62 -5.03
CA SER A 35 -22.43 -5.57 -3.90
C SER A 35 -21.58 -6.80 -4.20
N LEU A 36 -21.82 -7.44 -5.36
CA LEU A 36 -21.10 -8.62 -5.82
C LEU A 36 -19.60 -8.34 -5.99
N ARG A 37 -19.26 -7.17 -6.54
CA ARG A 37 -17.85 -6.76 -6.70
C ARG A 37 -17.15 -6.63 -5.35
N LYS A 38 -17.80 -6.03 -4.35
CA LYS A 38 -17.23 -5.88 -3.01
C LYS A 38 -17.05 -7.21 -2.29
N GLU A 39 -17.98 -8.13 -2.47
CA GLU A 39 -17.92 -9.46 -1.88
C GLU A 39 -16.77 -10.29 -2.49
N ALA A 40 -16.69 -10.33 -3.83
CA ALA A 40 -15.66 -11.08 -4.54
C ALA A 40 -14.23 -10.52 -4.31
N MET A 41 -14.10 -9.20 -4.11
CA MET A 41 -12.81 -8.54 -3.83
C MET A 41 -12.47 -8.45 -2.34
N LYS A 42 -13.23 -9.13 -1.47
CA LYS A 42 -12.94 -9.15 -0.02
C LYS A 42 -11.61 -9.89 0.22
N THR A 43 -10.65 -9.17 0.77
CA THR A 43 -9.34 -9.74 1.10
C THR A 43 -9.37 -10.46 2.45
N ALA A 44 -8.44 -11.41 2.65
CA ALA A 44 -8.31 -12.16 3.90
C ALA A 44 -8.14 -11.24 5.13
N ALA A 45 -8.66 -11.67 6.27
CA ALA A 45 -8.64 -10.91 7.53
C ALA A 45 -7.23 -10.67 8.08
N ASP A 46 -6.28 -11.56 7.75
CA ASP A 46 -4.88 -11.50 8.21
C ASP A 46 -3.99 -10.57 7.38
N GLN A 47 -4.59 -9.72 6.54
CA GLN A 47 -3.86 -8.67 5.82
C GLN A 47 -3.05 -7.79 6.80
N PRO A 48 -1.83 -7.38 6.43
CA PRO A 48 -1.02 -6.50 7.26
C PRO A 48 -1.83 -5.24 7.56
N LYS A 49 -2.12 -5.06 8.86
CA LYS A 49 -2.97 -3.97 9.34
C LYS A 49 -2.40 -2.64 8.85
N LYS A 50 -3.26 -1.79 8.29
CA LYS A 50 -2.89 -0.43 7.90
C LYS A 50 -2.21 0.27 9.08
N LYS A 51 -1.20 1.09 8.79
CA LYS A 51 -0.50 1.88 9.80
C LYS A 51 -1.51 2.72 10.57
N VAL A 52 -1.63 2.46 11.87
CA VAL A 52 -2.42 3.29 12.78
C VAL A 52 -1.59 4.53 13.10
N LYS A 53 -2.18 5.73 12.93
CA LYS A 53 -1.49 7.01 13.17
C LYS A 53 -0.92 7.02 14.60
N ASN A 54 0.29 7.55 14.74
CA ASN A 54 1.02 7.66 16.01
C ASN A 54 1.35 6.33 16.70
N VAL A 55 1.15 5.19 16.04
CA VAL A 55 1.51 3.87 16.57
C VAL A 55 2.55 3.23 15.65
N SER A 56 3.69 2.85 16.21
CA SER A 56 4.71 2.04 15.55
C SER A 56 4.88 0.69 16.24
N ARG A 57 5.32 -0.32 15.49
CA ARG A 57 5.84 -1.57 16.07
C ARG A 57 7.35 -1.52 15.92
N ASP A 58 8.03 -1.63 17.05
CA ASP A 58 9.46 -1.82 17.13
C ASP A 58 9.77 -3.31 17.39
N ALA A 59 10.89 -3.78 16.86
CA ALA A 59 11.30 -5.18 16.99
C ALA A 59 11.70 -5.54 18.42
N ILE A 60 12.14 -4.54 19.21
CA ILE A 60 12.64 -4.73 20.58
C ILE A 60 11.58 -4.31 21.60
N GLN A 61 11.07 -3.08 21.51
CA GLN A 61 10.16 -2.51 22.52
C GLN A 61 8.67 -2.80 22.27
N GLY A 62 8.33 -3.48 21.18
CA GLY A 62 6.95 -3.82 20.84
C GLY A 62 6.15 -2.61 20.33
N LYS A 63 4.91 -2.42 20.81
CA LYS A 63 3.99 -1.39 20.29
C LYS A 63 4.23 -0.05 20.98
N ILE A 64 4.68 0.95 20.24
CA ILE A 64 5.00 2.30 20.74
C ILE A 64 3.96 3.31 20.25
N GLY A 65 3.48 4.17 21.15
CA GLY A 65 2.62 5.32 20.84
C GLY A 65 3.39 6.64 20.95
N LYS A 66 3.26 7.55 19.97
CA LYS A 66 3.84 8.90 20.03
C LYS A 66 2.79 9.92 20.48
N ILE A 67 3.09 10.66 21.55
CA ILE A 67 2.29 11.79 22.03
C ILE A 67 3.05 13.07 21.68
N TYR A 68 2.39 13.98 20.99
CA TYR A 68 2.95 15.30 20.68
C TYR A 68 2.47 16.29 21.73
N MET A 69 3.40 16.76 22.57
CA MET A 69 3.11 17.81 23.54
C MET A 69 3.29 19.17 22.85
N PRO A 70 2.24 20.01 22.75
CA PRO A 70 2.38 21.35 22.21
C PRO A 70 3.17 22.25 23.19
N ASP A 71 3.66 23.37 22.68
CA ASP A 71 4.38 24.37 23.48
C ASP A 71 3.49 24.93 24.61
N GLN A 72 4.00 24.91 25.84
CA GLN A 72 3.26 25.31 27.05
C GLN A 72 3.63 26.73 27.46
N LYS A 73 2.76 27.70 27.15
CA LYS A 73 2.95 29.11 27.49
C LYS A 73 2.56 29.41 28.95
N VAL A 74 3.38 28.98 29.90
CA VAL A 74 3.15 29.20 31.35
C VAL A 74 3.47 30.62 31.84
N GLY A 75 4.34 31.36 31.14
CA GLY A 75 4.75 32.71 31.54
C GLY A 75 3.64 33.78 31.51
N GLY A 76 2.53 33.51 30.83
CA GLY A 76 1.39 34.44 30.75
C GLY A 76 0.26 34.15 31.76
N MET A 77 0.39 33.15 32.63
CA MET A 77 -0.66 32.78 33.58
C MET A 77 -0.58 33.64 34.84
N ALA A 78 -1.66 34.38 35.13
CA ALA A 78 -1.80 35.10 36.40
C ALA A 78 -1.98 34.10 37.55
N LEU A 79 -1.16 34.25 38.60
CA LEU A 79 -1.28 33.45 39.81
C LEU A 79 -2.47 33.95 40.64
N LYS A 80 -3.24 33.01 41.22
CA LYS A 80 -4.35 33.35 42.10
C LYS A 80 -3.80 34.02 43.36
N ALA A 81 -4.19 35.26 43.60
CA ALA A 81 -3.82 36.00 44.80
C ALA A 81 -4.35 35.28 46.06
N LYS A 82 -3.53 35.29 47.11
CA LYS A 82 -3.81 34.67 48.41
C LYS A 82 -4.90 35.43 49.16
#